data_AF-A0A090X7G7-F1
#
_entry.id   AF-A0A090X7G7-F1
#
_cell.length_a   1.000
_cell.length_b   1.000
_cell.length_c   1.000
_cell.angle_alpha   90.00
_cell.angle_beta   90.00
_cell.angle_gamma   90.00
#
_symmetry.space_group_name_H-M   'P 1'
#
loop_
_entity.id
_entity.type
_entity.pdbx_description
1 polymer ?
#
loop_
_entity_poly.entity_id
_entity_poly.type
_entity_poly.pdbx_seq_one_letter_code
_entity_poly.pdbx_strand_id
1 'polypeptide(L)'
;MTEFQMIAEVFYHIPEANLYASTEKRIQRLCGIIMYKVFPESAHFEVRVVSSGALYPIVSFANYEKQANAFAPTIIPLVDHHVPTRQLYDRILRKRRVLVSNFNNCYLFKSVNDGVKDPLCELFLKNNTDPYPGLDECWFIFLAFCGYPAAVYSNTSCYIKST
;
A
#
# COMPACT_ATOMS: atom_id res chain seq x y z
N MET A 1 14.39 -16.51 -15.42
CA MET A 1 13.24 -15.82 -14.79
C MET A 1 13.77 -14.70 -13.92
N THR A 2 13.71 -13.45 -14.38
CA THR A 2 13.76 -12.28 -13.49
C THR A 2 12.31 -12.01 -13.07
N GLU A 3 11.82 -12.92 -12.24
CA GLU A 3 10.46 -13.15 -11.72
C GLU A 3 10.18 -12.35 -10.45
N PHE A 4 10.87 -11.24 -10.22
CA PHE A 4 10.64 -10.45 -9.02
C PHE A 4 9.29 -9.73 -9.15
N GLN A 5 8.26 -10.42 -8.63
CA GLN A 5 6.91 -9.98 -8.28
C GLN A 5 5.87 -10.06 -9.39
N MET A 6 5.38 -11.28 -9.65
CA MET A 6 3.99 -11.43 -10.07
C MET A 6 3.11 -10.91 -8.93
N ILE A 7 2.53 -9.74 -9.14
CA ILE A 7 1.64 -9.06 -8.19
C ILE A 7 0.56 -9.97 -7.59
N ALA A 8 0.04 -10.88 -8.42
CA ALA A 8 -0.97 -11.84 -8.00
C ALA A 8 -0.43 -12.78 -6.92
N GLU A 9 0.82 -13.19 -7.02
CA GLU A 9 1.49 -14.05 -6.05
C GLU A 9 1.75 -13.31 -4.73
N VAL A 10 2.22 -12.06 -4.80
CA VAL A 10 2.39 -11.20 -3.61
C VAL A 10 1.09 -11.10 -2.82
N PHE A 11 0.00 -10.77 -3.51
CA PHE A 11 -1.30 -10.57 -2.89
C PHE A 11 -1.99 -11.87 -2.47
N TYR A 12 -1.70 -12.97 -3.15
CA TYR A 12 -2.17 -14.29 -2.76
C TYR A 12 -1.56 -14.74 -1.42
N HIS A 13 -0.26 -14.50 -1.22
CA HIS A 13 0.42 -14.88 0.02
C HIS A 13 0.22 -13.89 1.18
N ILE A 14 0.00 -12.60 0.86
CA ILE A 14 -0.23 -11.54 1.85
C ILE A 14 -1.59 -10.86 1.56
N PRO A 15 -2.71 -11.56 1.86
CA PRO A 15 -4.03 -11.05 1.51
C PRO A 15 -4.53 -9.95 2.46
N GLU A 16 -4.04 -9.89 3.70
CA GLU A 16 -4.37 -8.81 4.63
C GLU A 16 -3.08 -8.16 5.14
N ALA A 17 -2.95 -6.86 4.93
CA ALA A 17 -1.80 -6.10 5.37
C ALA A 17 -2.18 -4.70 5.88
N ASN A 18 -1.39 -4.25 6.85
CA ASN A 18 -1.54 -3.01 7.57
C ASN A 18 -0.38 -2.07 7.20
N LEU A 19 -0.67 -0.78 7.04
CA LEU A 19 0.37 0.22 6.79
C LEU A 19 1.28 0.31 8.02
N TYR A 20 2.55 0.04 7.80
CA TYR A 20 3.59 0.10 8.80
C TYR A 20 4.31 1.46 8.70
N ALA A 21 4.92 1.78 7.56
CA ALA A 21 5.58 3.07 7.35
C ALA A 21 5.01 3.81 6.15
N SER A 22 5.01 5.15 6.23
CA SER A 22 4.83 5.99 5.06
C SER A 22 5.70 7.24 5.12
N THR A 23 5.97 7.83 3.96
CA THR A 23 6.53 9.18 3.85
C THR A 23 5.48 10.27 4.12
N GLU A 24 4.19 9.91 4.15
CA GLU A 24 3.08 10.83 4.38
C GLU A 24 2.93 11.20 5.87
N LYS A 25 2.90 12.50 6.19
CA LYS A 25 2.49 13.05 7.50
C LYS A 25 1.14 13.74 7.39
N ARG A 26 0.07 12.98 7.14
CA ARG A 26 -1.30 13.52 7.08
C ARG A 26 -2.25 12.81 8.02
N ILE A 27 -3.30 13.54 8.39
CA ILE A 27 -4.43 13.04 9.19
C ILE A 27 -5.25 12.04 8.38
N GLN A 28 -5.36 12.29 7.08
CA GLN A 28 -5.93 11.36 6.11
C GLN A 28 -4.82 10.44 5.61
N ARG A 29 -4.99 9.12 5.67
CA ARG A 29 -3.96 8.17 5.22
C ARG A 29 -4.55 6.80 4.91
N LEU A 30 -3.89 6.04 4.05
CA LEU A 30 -4.13 4.59 4.03
C LEU A 30 -3.69 3.97 5.36
N CYS A 31 -4.37 2.92 5.78
CA CYS A 31 -4.00 2.20 6.98
C CYS A 31 -3.95 0.68 6.80
N GLY A 32 -4.59 0.15 5.76
CA GLY A 32 -4.61 -1.28 5.51
C GLY A 32 -5.27 -1.61 4.17
N ILE A 33 -5.00 -2.83 3.71
CA ILE A 33 -5.51 -3.39 2.46
C ILE A 33 -5.88 -4.85 2.70
N ILE A 34 -7.02 -5.26 2.14
CA ILE A 34 -7.51 -6.63 2.17
C ILE A 34 -7.83 -7.08 0.75
N MET A 35 -7.21 -8.17 0.32
CA MET A 35 -7.40 -8.79 -0.98
C MET A 35 -8.44 -9.90 -0.85
N TYR A 36 -9.59 -9.73 -1.50
CA TYR A 36 -10.67 -10.71 -1.47
C TYR A 36 -10.53 -11.76 -2.57
N LYS A 37 -10.18 -11.33 -3.78
CA LYS A 37 -9.96 -12.20 -4.94
C LYS A 37 -8.82 -11.65 -5.77
N VAL A 38 -7.86 -12.50 -6.08
CA VAL A 38 -6.68 -12.15 -6.86
C VAL A 38 -6.69 -12.94 -8.15
N PHE A 39 -6.59 -12.24 -9.27
CA PHE A 39 -6.46 -12.77 -10.62
C PHE A 39 -5.08 -12.40 -11.19
N PRO A 40 -4.63 -13.03 -12.29
CA PRO A 40 -3.34 -12.71 -12.89
C PRO A 40 -3.17 -11.23 -13.27
N GLU A 41 -4.25 -10.58 -13.73
CA GLU A 41 -4.22 -9.20 -14.24
C GLU A 41 -5.09 -8.23 -13.43
N SER A 42 -5.72 -8.68 -12.34
CA SER A 42 -6.61 -7.83 -11.53
C SER A 42 -6.82 -8.35 -10.12
N ALA A 43 -7.39 -7.53 -9.25
CA ALA A 43 -7.85 -7.94 -7.92
C ALA A 43 -9.12 -7.23 -7.49
N HIS A 44 -9.95 -7.95 -6.73
CA HIS A 44 -10.95 -7.37 -5.84
C HIS A 44 -10.34 -7.18 -4.46
N PHE A 45 -10.45 -5.97 -3.92
CA PHE A 45 -9.86 -5.62 -2.62
C PHE A 45 -10.68 -4.58 -1.87
N GLU A 46 -10.39 -4.43 -0.60
CA GLU A 46 -10.77 -3.31 0.24
C GLU A 46 -9.51 -2.54 0.62
N VAL A 47 -9.56 -1.22 0.50
CA VAL A 47 -8.57 -0.33 1.12
C VAL A 47 -9.23 0.36 2.29
N ARG A 48 -8.52 0.41 3.43
CA ARG A 48 -8.96 1.11 4.62
C ARG A 48 -8.25 2.45 4.70
N VAL A 49 -9.05 3.52 4.75
CA VAL A 49 -8.58 4.90 4.85
C VAL A 49 -9.00 5.45 6.21
N VAL A 50 -8.07 6.03 6.96
CA VAL A 50 -8.42 6.87 8.11
C VAL A 50 -8.57 8.29 7.60
N SER A 51 -9.70 8.94 7.87
CA SER A 51 -9.93 10.35 7.53
C SER A 51 -10.78 11.00 8.61
N SER A 52 -10.44 12.22 9.05
CA SER A 52 -11.20 12.95 10.07
C SER A 52 -11.49 12.12 11.35
N GLY A 53 -10.57 11.24 11.75
CA GLY A 53 -10.73 10.37 12.92
C GLY A 53 -11.70 9.18 12.75
N ALA A 54 -12.18 8.91 11.53
CA ALA A 54 -13.03 7.77 11.21
C ALA A 54 -12.37 6.83 10.19
N LEU A 55 -12.76 5.55 10.22
CA LEU A 55 -12.27 4.51 9.32
C LEU A 55 -13.26 4.32 8.17
N TYR A 56 -12.76 4.41 6.94
CA TYR A 56 -13.52 4.27 5.71
C TYR A 56 -13.03 3.05 4.93
N PRO A 57 -13.80 1.95 4.89
CA PRO A 57 -13.51 0.81 4.03
C PRO A 57 -14.00 1.08 2.60
N ILE A 58 -13.09 1.04 1.64
CA ILE A 58 -13.38 1.28 0.22
C ILE A 58 -13.15 -0.01 -0.55
N VAL A 59 -14.23 -0.66 -0.97
CA VAL A 59 -14.18 -1.87 -1.80
C VAL A 59 -14.03 -1.47 -3.27
N SER A 60 -13.09 -2.09 -3.96
CA SER A 60 -12.80 -1.80 -5.36
C SER A 60 -12.37 -3.05 -6.13
N PHE A 61 -12.40 -2.91 -7.45
CA PHE A 61 -11.78 -3.82 -8.39
C PHE A 61 -10.78 -3.03 -9.23
N ALA A 62 -9.54 -3.48 -9.30
CA ALA A 62 -8.53 -2.85 -10.14
C ALA A 62 -7.88 -3.85 -11.08
N ASN A 63 -7.68 -3.40 -12.31
CA ASN A 63 -6.76 -4.04 -13.24
C ASN A 63 -5.34 -3.55 -12.95
N TYR A 64 -4.38 -4.47 -12.99
CA TYR A 64 -2.97 -4.12 -12.89
C TYR A 64 -2.50 -3.49 -14.20
N GLU A 65 -1.63 -2.50 -14.09
CA GLU A 65 -0.90 -1.96 -15.24
C GLU A 65 0.52 -2.54 -15.24
N LYS A 66 0.98 -3.00 -16.41
CA LYS A 66 2.34 -3.51 -16.60
C LYS A 66 3.15 -2.51 -17.42
N GLN A 67 4.25 -2.02 -16.85
CA GLN A 67 5.23 -1.20 -17.55
C GLN A 67 6.47 -2.04 -17.84
N ALA A 68 6.56 -2.51 -19.08
CA ALA A 68 7.73 -3.24 -19.56
C ALA A 68 9.01 -2.40 -19.36
N ASN A 69 10.11 -3.06 -18.99
CA ASN A 69 11.44 -2.47 -18.77
C ASN A 69 11.59 -1.59 -17.51
N ALA A 70 10.59 -1.51 -16.65
CA ALA A 70 10.74 -0.93 -15.32
C ALA A 70 11.35 -1.94 -14.33
N PHE A 71 12.15 -1.46 -13.36
CA PHE A 71 12.72 -2.29 -12.28
C PHE A 71 11.65 -3.10 -11.54
N ALA A 72 10.49 -2.49 -11.30
CA ALA A 72 9.28 -3.13 -10.81
C ALA A 72 8.15 -2.83 -11.81
N PRO A 73 7.67 -3.84 -12.56
CA PRO A 73 6.81 -3.60 -13.72
C PRO A 73 5.35 -3.34 -13.35
N THR A 74 4.90 -3.80 -12.17
CA THR A 74 3.49 -3.78 -11.83
C THR A 74 3.06 -2.52 -11.10
N ILE A 75 1.95 -1.94 -11.57
CA ILE A 75 1.24 -0.82 -10.96
C ILE A 75 -0.18 -1.25 -10.63
N ILE A 76 -0.65 -0.90 -9.44
CA ILE A 76 -2.02 -1.05 -8.99
C ILE A 76 -2.64 0.34 -8.73
N PRO A 77 -3.81 0.66 -9.31
CA PRO A 77 -4.54 1.86 -8.95
C PRO A 77 -5.35 1.63 -7.67
N LEU A 78 -5.05 2.40 -6.62
CA LEU A 78 -5.81 2.41 -5.37
C LEU A 78 -6.45 3.79 -5.17
N VAL A 79 -7.42 3.89 -4.27
CA VAL A 79 -8.02 5.19 -3.91
C VAL A 79 -6.94 6.21 -3.53
N ASP A 80 -7.09 7.44 -3.99
CA ASP A 80 -6.27 8.57 -3.58
C ASP A 80 -6.81 9.12 -2.27
N HIS A 81 -6.15 8.83 -1.15
CA HIS A 81 -6.59 9.28 0.17
C HIS A 81 -6.22 10.73 0.48
N HIS A 82 -5.51 11.43 -0.41
CA HIS A 82 -5.27 12.87 -0.31
C HIS A 82 -6.49 13.72 -0.70
N VAL A 83 -7.59 13.09 -1.13
CA VAL A 83 -8.83 13.79 -1.49
C VAL A 83 -9.71 14.05 -0.26
N PRO A 84 -10.59 15.07 -0.29
CA PRO A 84 -11.57 15.28 0.76
C PRO A 84 -12.39 14.02 1.05
N THR A 85 -12.77 13.78 2.31
CA THR A 85 -13.51 12.58 2.75
C THR A 85 -14.73 12.26 1.89
N ARG A 86 -15.49 13.30 1.49
CA ARG A 86 -16.68 13.16 0.63
C ARG A 86 -16.40 12.55 -0.75
N GLN A 87 -15.14 12.59 -1.20
CA GLN A 87 -14.69 12.13 -2.52
C GLN A 87 -13.96 10.78 -2.48
N LEU A 88 -13.80 10.17 -1.29
CA LEU A 88 -13.14 8.86 -1.20
C LEU A 88 -13.87 7.78 -2.02
N TYR A 89 -15.18 7.93 -2.22
CA TYR A 89 -16.00 7.02 -3.02
C TYR A 89 -16.12 7.42 -4.49
N ASP A 90 -15.59 8.58 -4.89
CA ASP A 90 -15.67 9.11 -6.26
C ASP A 90 -14.70 8.41 -7.23
N ARG A 91 -14.08 7.29 -6.81
CA ARG A 91 -13.09 6.51 -7.58
C ARG A 91 -11.96 7.36 -8.13
N ILE A 92 -11.54 8.39 -7.38
CA ILE A 92 -10.30 9.11 -7.68
C ILE A 92 -9.15 8.19 -7.31
N LEU A 93 -8.51 7.61 -8.31
CA LEU A 93 -7.45 6.62 -8.11
C LEU A 93 -6.07 7.24 -8.26
N ARG A 94 -5.14 6.75 -7.45
CA ARG A 94 -3.72 7.03 -7.54
C ARG A 94 -2.97 5.74 -7.80
N LYS A 95 -2.17 5.78 -8.86
CA LYS A 95 -1.35 4.66 -9.34
C LYS A 95 -0.19 4.44 -8.38
N ARG A 96 -0.02 3.19 -7.94
CA ARG A 96 1.04 2.75 -7.02
C ARG A 96 1.80 1.59 -7.64
N ARG A 97 3.10 1.74 -7.80
CA ARG A 97 4.00 0.66 -8.19
C ARG A 97 4.34 -0.19 -6.98
N VAL A 98 4.33 -1.51 -7.17
CA VAL A 98 4.78 -2.48 -6.17
C VAL A 98 6.29 -2.64 -6.33
N LEU A 99 7.06 -2.03 -5.43
CA LEU A 99 8.53 -1.98 -5.54
C LEU A 99 9.21 -3.24 -5.04
N VAL A 100 8.76 -3.77 -3.91
CA VAL A 100 9.28 -5.00 -3.33
C VAL A 100 8.20 -5.75 -2.57
N SER A 101 8.33 -7.08 -2.51
CA SER A 101 7.67 -7.93 -1.54
C SER A 101 8.56 -9.13 -1.25
N ASN A 102 8.56 -9.57 0.01
CA ASN A 102 9.19 -10.84 0.41
C ASN A 102 8.21 -12.02 0.37
N PHE A 103 7.00 -11.83 -0.20
CA PHE A 103 5.93 -12.83 -0.32
C PHE A 103 5.45 -13.47 0.99
N ASN A 104 5.95 -13.05 2.14
CA ASN A 104 5.61 -13.64 3.42
C ASN A 104 4.99 -12.62 4.37
N ASN A 105 5.66 -11.48 4.53
CA ASN A 105 5.41 -10.53 5.61
C ASN A 105 5.19 -9.11 5.14
N CYS A 106 5.70 -8.70 3.98
CA CYS A 106 5.67 -7.30 3.59
C CYS A 106 5.60 -7.06 2.08
N TYR A 107 5.07 -5.90 1.73
CA TYR A 107 5.21 -5.32 0.40
C TYR A 107 5.24 -3.80 0.46
N LEU A 108 5.89 -3.19 -0.53
CA LEU A 108 6.13 -1.76 -0.62
C LEU A 108 5.46 -1.16 -1.85
N PHE A 109 4.67 -0.12 -1.65
CA PHE A 109 4.09 0.69 -2.71
C PHE A 109 4.75 2.05 -2.81
N LYS A 110 4.96 2.52 -4.03
CA LYS A 110 5.37 3.90 -4.33
C LYS A 110 4.48 4.47 -5.41
N SER A 111 3.94 5.67 -5.21
CA SER A 111 3.11 6.30 -6.23
C SER A 111 3.91 6.63 -7.49
N VAL A 112 3.21 6.68 -8.61
CA VAL A 112 3.80 6.99 -9.92
C VAL A 112 2.96 8.02 -10.66
N ASN A 113 3.61 8.82 -11.50
CA ASN A 113 2.98 9.89 -12.29
C ASN A 113 2.21 10.90 -11.42
N ASP A 114 2.81 11.31 -10.31
CA ASP A 114 2.16 12.16 -9.30
C ASP A 114 1.96 13.61 -9.75
N GLY A 115 2.71 14.07 -10.75
CA GLY A 115 2.66 15.44 -11.23
C GLY A 115 2.99 16.42 -10.11
N VAL A 116 2.00 17.22 -9.71
CA VAL A 116 2.11 18.21 -8.61
C VAL A 116 1.74 17.65 -7.23
N LYS A 117 1.28 16.39 -7.14
CA LYS A 117 0.89 15.78 -5.87
C LYS A 117 2.12 15.32 -5.07
N ASP A 118 2.06 15.44 -3.75
CA ASP A 118 3.10 14.92 -2.85
C ASP A 118 3.27 13.41 -3.05
N PRO A 119 4.46 12.89 -3.43
CA PRO A 119 4.67 11.48 -3.70
C PRO A 119 4.44 10.63 -2.44
N LEU A 120 3.81 9.48 -2.64
CA LEU A 120 3.54 8.50 -1.60
C LEU A 120 4.52 7.36 -1.69
N CYS A 121 4.97 6.92 -0.52
CA CYS A 121 5.60 5.64 -0.35
C CYS A 121 5.07 4.98 0.92
N GLU A 122 4.65 3.72 0.81
CA GLU A 122 3.81 3.03 1.78
C GLU A 122 4.31 1.58 1.95
N LEU A 123 4.85 1.26 3.13
CA LEU A 123 5.26 -0.09 3.50
C LEU A 123 4.11 -0.78 4.23
N PHE A 124 3.62 -1.87 3.68
CA PHE A 124 2.58 -2.70 4.27
C PHE A 124 3.19 -3.96 4.87
N LEU A 125 2.66 -4.35 6.03
CA LEU A 125 2.99 -5.60 6.70
C LEU A 125 1.76 -6.48 6.83
N LYS A 126 1.95 -7.78 6.60
CA LYS A 126 0.97 -8.80 6.92
C LYS A 126 0.44 -8.60 8.34
N ASN A 127 -0.86 -8.74 8.49
CA ASN A 127 -1.51 -8.56 9.79
C ASN A 127 -0.88 -9.47 10.87
N ASN A 128 -0.77 -8.98 12.10
CA ASN A 128 -0.15 -9.67 13.25
C ASN A 128 1.33 -10.10 13.07
N THR A 129 2.08 -9.43 12.20
CA THR A 129 3.51 -9.70 12.02
C THR A 129 4.35 -8.78 12.90
N ASP A 130 5.31 -9.35 13.64
CA ASP A 130 6.33 -8.56 14.33
C ASP A 130 7.27 -7.93 13.27
N PRO A 131 7.42 -6.60 13.27
CA PRO A 131 8.31 -5.94 12.33
C PRO A 131 9.79 -6.30 12.49
N TYR A 132 10.19 -6.94 13.58
CA TYR A 132 11.55 -7.44 13.74
C TYR A 132 11.54 -8.94 14.05
N PRO A 133 12.48 -9.75 13.51
CA PRO A 133 13.55 -9.43 12.55
C PRO A 133 13.14 -9.62 11.07
N GLY A 134 11.87 -9.83 10.75
CA GLY A 134 11.43 -10.32 9.43
C GLY A 134 11.34 -9.31 8.28
N LEU A 135 11.83 -8.07 8.45
CA LEU A 135 11.60 -6.95 7.51
C LEU A 135 12.84 -6.45 6.80
N ASP A 136 14.02 -7.03 7.03
CA ASP A 136 15.30 -6.48 6.57
C ASP A 136 15.28 -6.05 5.10
N GLU A 137 14.75 -6.89 4.20
CA GLU A 137 14.64 -6.57 2.77
C GLU A 137 13.66 -5.42 2.47
N CYS A 138 12.40 -5.54 2.89
CA CYS A 138 11.39 -4.50 2.61
C CYS A 138 11.74 -3.17 3.27
N TRP A 139 12.32 -3.21 4.48
CA TRP A 139 12.75 -2.04 5.21
C TRP A 139 13.95 -1.38 4.55
N PHE A 140 14.94 -2.16 4.12
CA PHE A 140 16.10 -1.65 3.39
C PHE A 140 15.68 -0.98 2.08
N ILE A 141 14.82 -1.63 1.29
CA ILE A 141 14.31 -1.06 0.03
C ILE A 141 13.46 0.18 0.30
N PHE A 142 12.65 0.20 1.37
CA PHE A 142 11.91 1.40 1.76
C PHE A 142 12.85 2.57 1.96
N LEU A 143 13.90 2.41 2.77
CA LEU A 143 14.88 3.46 3.02
C LEU A 143 15.61 3.89 1.73
N ALA A 144 15.99 2.94 0.89
CA ALA A 144 16.71 3.21 -0.35
C ALA A 144 15.87 4.00 -1.38
N PHE A 145 14.59 3.66 -1.54
CA PHE A 145 13.74 4.25 -2.59
C PHE A 145 12.85 5.40 -2.12
N CYS A 146 12.62 5.50 -0.82
CA CYS A 146 11.67 6.44 -0.22
C CYS A 146 12.30 7.37 0.82
N GLY A 147 13.58 7.16 1.15
CA GLY A 147 14.29 7.95 2.15
C GLY A 147 13.84 7.61 3.58
N TYR A 148 14.22 8.45 4.53
CA TYR A 148 13.84 8.25 5.92
C TYR A 148 12.33 8.44 6.11
N PRO A 149 11.58 7.42 6.58
CA PRO A 149 10.16 7.55 6.80
C PRO A 149 9.89 8.62 7.85
N ALA A 150 8.79 9.34 7.64
CA ALA A 150 8.04 9.89 8.75
C ALA A 150 7.30 8.73 9.44
N ALA A 151 8.01 7.96 10.26
CA ALA A 151 7.47 6.78 10.94
C ALA A 151 6.03 7.00 11.46
N VAL A 152 5.07 6.24 10.92
CA VAL A 152 3.70 6.15 11.44
C VAL A 152 3.61 4.92 12.33
N TYR A 153 4.31 4.94 13.47
CA TYR A 153 4.29 3.83 14.44
C TYR A 153 3.55 4.19 15.71
N SER A 154 2.25 3.88 15.74
CA SER A 154 1.59 3.52 16.98
C SER A 154 0.71 2.29 16.73
N ASN A 155 1.18 1.12 17.21
CA ASN A 155 0.57 -0.21 17.45
C ASN A 155 -0.70 -0.73 16.72
N THR A 156 -1.32 0.01 15.82
CA THR A 156 -2.65 -0.28 15.32
C THR A 156 -2.91 0.56 14.07
N SER A 157 -2.36 0.15 12.92
CA SER A 157 -2.35 0.95 11.68
C SER A 157 -3.73 1.56 11.34
N CYS A 158 -4.81 0.81 11.56
CA CYS A 158 -6.19 1.25 11.34
C CYS A 158 -7.03 1.49 12.61
N TYR A 159 -6.50 1.29 13.83
CA TYR A 159 -7.33 1.51 15.02
C TYR A 159 -7.25 2.97 15.43
N ILE A 160 -8.42 3.59 15.51
CA ILE A 160 -8.60 4.91 16.08
C ILE A 160 -8.49 4.71 17.59
N LYS A 161 -7.53 5.37 18.26
CA LYS A 161 -7.57 5.45 19.73
C LYS A 161 -8.89 6.11 20.11
N SER A 162 -9.79 5.36 20.72
CA SER A 162 -10.87 5.93 21.50
C SER A 162 -10.24 6.63 22.71
N THR A 163 -10.10 7.96 22.64
CA THR A 163 -9.85 8.81 23.80
C THR A 163 -11.09 8.91 24.66
#